data_AF-A0A6A4PUJ6-F1
#
_entry.id   AF-A0A6A4PUJ6-F1
#
_cell.length_a   1.000
_cell.length_b   1.000
_cell.length_c   1.000
_cell.angle_alpha   90.00
_cell.angle_beta   90.00
_cell.angle_gamma   90.00
#
_symmetry.space_group_name_H-M   'P 1'
#
loop_
_entity.id
_entity.type
_entity.pdbx_description
1 polymer ?
#
loop_
_entity_poly.entity_id
_entity_poly.type
_entity_poly.pdbx_seq_one_letter_code
_entity_poly.pdbx_strand_id
1 'polypeptide(L)'
;MNLISSNLIRAYIHVFDVSPDIFLCPGFTNISKPCYEEGITLCANRKEYYFWDKHGHTTEAALKIYADDSFSGSKLCFPMNMSKLALSYLR
;
A
#
# COMPACT_ATOMS: atom_id res chain seq x y z
N MET A 1 8.42 -24.30 -26.02
CA MET A 1 8.19 -24.13 -24.57
C MET A 1 9.29 -23.25 -24.02
N ASN A 2 9.05 -21.94 -23.91
CA ASN A 2 9.97 -21.02 -23.23
C ASN A 2 9.19 -20.33 -22.11
N LEU A 3 9.38 -20.83 -20.89
CA LEU A 3 8.91 -20.21 -19.66
C LEU A 3 9.84 -19.05 -19.34
N ILE A 4 9.60 -17.88 -19.95
CA ILE A 4 10.15 -16.63 -19.44
C ILE A 4 9.31 -16.27 -18.21
N SER A 5 9.75 -16.84 -17.09
CA SER A 5 9.58 -16.44 -15.69
C SER A 5 8.64 -15.25 -15.48
N SER A 6 7.44 -15.58 -15.01
CA SER A 6 6.40 -14.69 -14.46
C SER A 6 6.83 -13.88 -13.21
N ASN A 7 8.13 -13.87 -12.87
CA ASN A 7 8.66 -13.28 -11.65
C ASN A 7 9.25 -11.85 -11.82
N LEU A 8 9.21 -11.27 -13.02
CA LEU A 8 9.73 -9.90 -13.26
C LEU A 8 8.65 -8.82 -13.41
N ILE A 9 7.36 -9.16 -13.35
CA ILE A 9 6.26 -8.18 -13.48
C ILE A 9 5.64 -7.80 -12.13
N ARG A 10 6.01 -8.47 -11.02
CA ARG A 10 5.34 -8.24 -9.71
C ARG A 10 5.93 -7.11 -8.85
N ALA A 11 6.98 -6.43 -9.31
CA ALA A 11 7.59 -5.30 -8.60
C ALA A 11 7.20 -3.93 -9.17
N TYR A 12 6.40 -3.91 -10.24
CA TYR A 12 5.85 -2.69 -10.81
C TYR A 12 4.40 -2.61 -10.35
N ILE A 13 4.06 -1.59 -9.56
CA ILE A 13 2.67 -1.16 -9.33
C ILE A 13 1.86 -2.03 -8.34
N HIS A 14 2.23 -2.00 -7.05
CA HIS A 14 1.25 -2.18 -5.96
C HIS A 14 0.63 -0.84 -5.51
N VAL A 15 0.91 0.25 -6.23
CA VAL A 15 0.37 1.60 -5.95
C VAL A 15 -0.93 1.88 -6.71
N PHE A 16 -1.33 1.02 -7.66
CA PHE A 16 -2.57 1.18 -8.44
C PHE A 16 -3.58 0.04 -8.28
N ASP A 17 -3.29 -1.02 -7.51
CA ASP A 17 -4.28 -2.06 -7.30
C ASP A 17 -5.09 -1.73 -6.04
N VAL A 18 -6.27 -1.16 -6.28
CA VAL A 18 -7.41 -1.21 -5.39
C VAL A 18 -7.77 -2.69 -5.24
N SER A 19 -6.98 -3.45 -4.47
CA SER A 19 -7.34 -4.82 -4.12
C SER A 19 -8.72 -4.73 -3.44
N PRO A 20 -9.75 -5.36 -4.02
CA PRO A 20 -11.11 -5.32 -3.46
C PRO A 20 -11.24 -6.13 -2.16
N ASP A 21 -10.12 -6.65 -1.64
CA ASP A 21 -10.13 -7.46 -0.44
C ASP A 21 -10.13 -6.53 0.78
N ILE A 22 -11.33 -6.36 1.34
CA ILE A 22 -11.63 -5.66 2.59
C ILE A 22 -10.72 -6.08 3.79
N PHE A 23 -9.96 -7.16 3.63
CA PHE A 23 -8.93 -7.65 4.55
C PHE A 23 -7.61 -6.85 4.55
N LEU A 24 -7.37 -5.96 3.58
CA LEU A 24 -6.12 -5.17 3.45
C LEU A 24 -6.13 -3.81 4.15
N CYS A 25 -7.27 -3.39 4.73
CA CYS A 25 -7.41 -2.09 5.40
C CYS A 25 -7.67 -2.22 6.92
N PRO A 26 -6.89 -2.98 7.70
CA PRO A 26 -7.13 -3.10 9.14
C PRO A 26 -6.94 -1.73 9.82
N GLY A 27 -7.97 -1.28 10.54
CA GLY A 27 -7.93 -0.04 11.32
C GLY A 27 -8.54 1.20 10.66
N PHE A 28 -9.03 1.11 9.42
CA PHE A 28 -9.78 2.19 8.78
C PHE A 28 -11.29 1.97 8.89
N THR A 29 -12.02 3.01 9.28
CA THR A 29 -13.49 3.01 9.32
C THR A 29 -14.11 3.58 8.04
N ASN A 30 -13.33 4.35 7.27
CA ASN A 30 -13.74 4.98 6.02
C ASN A 30 -12.81 4.55 4.87
N ILE A 31 -13.25 3.55 4.11
CA ILE A 31 -12.50 3.01 2.96
C ILE A 31 -13.06 3.44 1.60
N SER A 32 -14.24 4.07 1.56
CA SER A 32 -14.92 4.45 0.30
C SER A 32 -15.01 5.95 0.08
N LYS A 33 -14.78 6.75 1.11
CA LYS A 33 -14.81 8.22 1.05
C LYS A 33 -13.42 8.78 1.33
N PRO A 34 -12.99 9.84 0.64
CA PRO A 34 -11.75 10.51 0.95
C PRO A 34 -11.88 11.37 2.21
N CYS A 35 -10.76 11.62 2.88
CA CYS A 35 -10.69 12.57 3.99
C CYS A 35 -10.73 14.04 3.52
N TYR A 36 -10.15 14.32 2.36
CA TYR A 36 -10.08 15.61 1.71
C TYR A 36 -10.88 15.59 0.39
N GLU A 37 -11.83 16.51 0.29
CA GLU A 37 -12.57 16.75 -0.93
C GLU A 37 -12.63 18.25 -1.18
N GLU A 38 -12.24 18.67 -2.39
CA GLU A 38 -12.21 20.08 -2.76
C GLU A 38 -13.61 20.69 -2.63
N GLY A 39 -13.70 21.79 -1.89
CA GLY A 39 -14.98 22.45 -1.59
C GLY A 39 -15.73 21.89 -0.38
N ILE A 40 -15.19 20.88 0.32
CA ILE A 40 -15.74 20.32 1.57
C ILE A 40 -14.75 20.51 2.73
N THR A 41 -15.25 20.41 3.96
CA THR A 41 -14.44 20.39 5.18
C THR A 41 -13.55 19.14 5.24
N LEU A 42 -12.27 19.35 5.54
CA LEU A 42 -11.31 18.29 5.84
C LEU A 42 -11.83 17.39 6.98
N CYS A 43 -11.65 16.07 6.86
CA CYS A 43 -12.06 15.14 7.90
C CYS A 43 -11.37 15.44 9.26
N ALA A 44 -12.07 15.16 10.37
CA ALA A 44 -11.56 15.43 11.71
C ALA A 44 -10.37 14.53 12.11
N ASN A 45 -10.36 13.28 11.63
CA ASN A 45 -9.31 12.31 11.95
C ASN A 45 -8.84 11.54 10.70
N ARG A 46 -7.66 11.90 10.20
CA ARG A 46 -7.07 11.27 9.00
C ARG A 46 -6.75 9.78 9.15
N LYS A 47 -6.62 9.27 10.38
CA LYS A 47 -6.29 7.86 10.64
C LYS A 47 -7.47 6.91 10.42
N GLU A 48 -8.68 7.44 10.40
CA GLU A 48 -9.90 6.67 10.15
C GLU A 48 -10.16 6.44 8.66
N TYR A 49 -9.50 7.19 7.79
CA TYR A 49 -9.71 7.20 6.35
C TYR A 49 -8.57 6.51 5.63
N TYR A 50 -8.91 5.64 4.69
CA TYR A 50 -7.91 5.00 3.82
C TYR A 50 -7.48 5.95 2.69
N PHE A 51 -8.45 6.62 2.05
CA PHE A 51 -8.19 7.58 0.99
C PHE A 51 -8.01 8.99 1.53
N TRP A 52 -6.96 9.66 1.06
CA TRP A 52 -6.72 11.07 1.26
C TRP A 52 -7.67 11.90 0.41
N ASP A 53 -7.71 11.67 -0.91
CA ASP A 53 -8.50 12.46 -1.86
C ASP A 53 -9.29 11.60 -2.87
N LYS A 54 -10.11 12.27 -3.67
CA LYS A 54 -10.92 11.64 -4.73
C LYS A 54 -10.09 11.03 -5.87
N HIS A 55 -8.79 11.30 -5.92
CA HIS A 55 -7.89 10.77 -6.95
C HIS A 55 -7.29 9.43 -6.56
N GLY A 56 -7.61 8.92 -5.36
CA GLY A 56 -7.14 7.62 -4.89
C GLY A 56 -5.80 7.69 -4.19
N HIS A 57 -5.27 8.89 -3.89
CA HIS A 57 -4.12 8.99 -3.00
C HIS A 57 -4.53 8.49 -1.62
N THR A 58 -3.64 7.75 -0.96
CA THR A 58 -3.88 7.18 0.36
C THR A 58 -3.46 8.13 1.48
N THR A 59 -4.04 7.97 2.66
CA THR A 59 -3.64 8.74 3.84
C THR A 59 -2.26 8.31 4.34
N GLU A 60 -1.61 9.17 5.14
CA GLU A 60 -0.35 8.85 5.81
C GLU A 60 -0.44 7.56 6.65
N ALA A 61 -1.59 7.33 7.30
CA ALA A 61 -1.83 6.12 8.08
C ALA A 61 -1.82 4.86 7.20
N ALA A 62 -2.44 4.92 6.02
CA ALA A 62 -2.40 3.82 5.07
C ALA A 62 -0.97 3.61 4.54
N LEU A 63 -0.30 4.68 4.11
CA LEU A 63 1.10 4.63 3.65
C LEU A 63 2.05 4.03 4.68
N LYS A 64 1.83 4.28 5.99
CA LYS A 64 2.64 3.68 7.04
C LYS A 64 2.52 2.15 7.07
N ILE A 65 1.31 1.60 6.91
CA ILE A 65 1.10 0.14 6.86
C ILE A 65 1.83 -0.45 5.65
N TYR A 66 1.72 0.21 4.49
CA TYR A 66 2.44 -0.21 3.28
C TYR A 66 3.95 -0.18 3.49
N ALA A 67 4.49 0.88 4.08
CA ALA A 67 5.92 1.04 4.32
C ALA A 67 6.45 -0.01 5.31
N ASP A 68 5.75 -0.26 6.41
CA ASP A 68 6.16 -1.21 7.44
C ASP A 68 6.23 -2.65 6.88
N ASP A 69 5.20 -3.09 6.13
CA ASP A 69 5.19 -4.43 5.54
C ASP A 69 6.14 -4.55 4.34
N SER A 70 6.31 -3.49 3.55
CA SER A 70 7.33 -3.46 2.48
C SER A 70 8.76 -3.53 3.02
N PHE A 71 9.01 -2.89 4.16
CA PHE A 71 10.35 -2.86 4.75
C PHE A 71 10.75 -4.19 5.38
N SER A 72 9.88 -4.75 6.23
CA SER A 72 10.21 -5.93 7.06
C SER A 72 9.17 -7.05 7.04
N GLY A 73 7.99 -6.78 6.49
CA GLY A 73 6.90 -7.75 6.37
C GLY A 73 7.07 -8.71 5.21
N SER A 74 5.96 -9.29 4.77
CA SER A 74 5.97 -10.39 3.81
C SER A 74 4.79 -10.43 2.86
N LYS A 75 3.85 -9.48 2.96
CA LYS A 75 2.60 -9.53 2.19
C LYS A 75 2.68 -8.71 0.91
N LEU A 76 3.33 -7.56 0.94
CA LEU A 76 3.39 -6.58 -0.15
C LEU A 76 4.65 -6.70 -1.00
N CYS A 77 5.82 -6.84 -0.37
CA CYS A 77 7.08 -7.05 -1.08
C CYS A 77 7.44 -8.53 -1.13
N PHE A 78 7.24 -9.16 -2.29
CA PHE A 78 7.56 -10.56 -2.56
C PHE A 78 8.43 -10.67 -3.83
N PRO A 79 9.46 -11.56 -3.87
CA PRO A 79 9.81 -12.59 -2.89
C PRO A 79 10.68 -12.14 -1.71
N MET A 80 11.13 -10.88 -1.69
CA MET A 80 12.05 -10.35 -0.67
C MET A 80 11.64 -8.92 -0.28
N ASN A 81 11.64 -8.64 1.02
CA ASN A 81 11.41 -7.29 1.55
C ASN A 81 12.69 -6.45 1.54
N MET A 82 12.56 -5.13 1.74
CA MET A 82 13.69 -4.21 1.64
C MET A 82 14.82 -4.52 2.64
N SER A 83 14.47 -4.93 3.86
CA SER A 83 15.46 -5.31 4.88
C SER A 83 16.30 -6.51 4.44
N LYS A 84 15.65 -7.57 3.94
CA LYS A 84 16.35 -8.75 3.40
C LYS A 84 17.18 -8.40 2.16
N LEU A 85 16.69 -7.52 1.30
CA LEU A 85 17.43 -7.04 0.14
C LEU A 85 18.71 -6.32 0.57
N ALA A 86 18.61 -5.36 1.49
CA ALA A 86 19.76 -4.64 2.02
C ALA A 86 20.80 -5.58 2.64
N LEU A 87 20.36 -6.57 3.43
CA LEU A 87 21.25 -7.57 4.03
C LEU A 87 21.90 -8.50 3.00
N SER A 88 21.30 -8.70 1.82
CA SER A 88 21.87 -9.56 0.79
C SER A 88 23.12 -8.96 0.13
N TYR A 89 23.28 -7.64 0.17
CA TYR A 89 24.45 -6.93 -0.37
C TYR A 89 25.62 -6.79 0.63
N LEU A 90 25.44 -7.23 1.88
CA LEU A 90 26.47 -7.18 2.93
C LEU A 90 27.18 -8.54 3.12
N ARG A 91 26.96 -9.49 2.20
CA ARG A 91 27.55 -10.83 2.19
C ARG A 91 28.56 -10.94 1.06
#